data_AF-A0A8X7THN2-F1
#
_entry.id   AF-A0A8X7THN2-F1
#
_cell.length_a   1.000
_cell.length_b   1.000
_cell.length_c   1.000
_cell.angle_alpha   90.00
_cell.angle_beta   90.00
_cell.angle_gamma   90.00
#
_symmetry.space_group_name_H-M   'P 1'
#
loop_
_entity.id
_entity.type
_entity.pdbx_description
1 polymer ?
#
loop_
_entity_poly.entity_id
_entity_poly.type
_entity_poly.pdbx_seq_one_letter_code
_entity_poly.pdbx_strand_id
1 'polypeptide(L)'
;MPSSPRLKLFHARTSPSTRRSTSLIVLTSLAIGLFGFIFGLAAIVFPSRTCLTNSPPKTVRVVWDVAGNSNGGNGLSGGVKRHKVMGFVGIQTGFGSAGRRRALRSTWMPSDPEGLRRLEESTGLAIRFIIGKTKDEKKMAELRSEIAEYDDFILLDIEEEYSKLPYKTLAFFKAAYALYDSEFYVKADDDIYLRPDRLSLLLAKERSHYETYLGCLKKVLYEPLADLLGKEYFLHAYGPIYALSADVVTSLVALKNNRQIFSNFSFRMFSNEDVTIGAWMLAMNVNHENHKTLCERVLTLLHCWLCNPEKRMLELHKIESCSKSPTLPSEDE
;
A
#
# COMPACT_ATOMS: atom_id res chain seq x y z
N MET A 1 -95.35 -39.26 -32.80
CA MET A 1 -94.06 -39.51 -32.10
C MET A 1 -93.34 -40.65 -32.80
N PRO A 2 -92.00 -40.71 -32.86
CA PRO A 2 -90.98 -39.67 -32.64
C PRO A 2 -89.98 -39.57 -33.84
N SER A 3 -89.41 -38.39 -34.11
CA SER A 3 -88.04 -37.91 -33.76
C SER A 3 -87.01 -37.99 -34.90
N SER A 4 -86.60 -36.81 -35.39
CA SER A 4 -85.43 -36.58 -36.25
C SER A 4 -84.11 -37.00 -35.61
N PRO A 5 -83.05 -37.16 -36.43
CA PRO A 5 -81.86 -36.34 -36.16
C PRO A 5 -81.16 -35.76 -37.41
N ARG A 6 -80.99 -34.43 -37.36
CA ARG A 6 -79.84 -33.58 -37.70
C ARG A 6 -78.93 -33.92 -38.90
N LEU A 7 -79.01 -33.07 -39.94
CA LEU A 7 -77.97 -32.84 -40.94
C LEU A 7 -76.65 -32.38 -40.29
N LYS A 8 -75.53 -33.01 -40.67
CA LYS A 8 -74.17 -32.51 -40.40
C LYS A 8 -73.67 -31.72 -41.61
N LEU A 9 -73.53 -30.40 -41.43
CA LEU A 9 -72.89 -29.48 -42.36
C LEU A 9 -71.37 -29.69 -42.29
N PHE A 10 -70.74 -30.09 -43.40
CA PHE A 10 -69.28 -30.11 -43.51
C PHE A 10 -68.80 -28.73 -43.98
N HIS A 11 -68.20 -27.96 -43.06
CA HIS A 11 -67.46 -26.74 -43.42
C HIS A 11 -66.06 -27.09 -43.92
N ALA A 12 -65.74 -26.63 -45.13
CA ALA A 12 -64.39 -26.62 -45.66
C ALA A 12 -63.51 -25.69 -44.80
N ARG A 13 -62.40 -26.21 -44.30
CA ARG A 13 -61.40 -25.48 -43.51
C ARG A 13 -60.54 -24.65 -44.48
N THR A 14 -60.65 -23.33 -44.45
CA THR A 14 -59.77 -22.42 -45.18
C THR A 14 -58.39 -22.40 -44.51
N SER A 15 -57.35 -22.64 -45.30
CA SER A 15 -55.95 -22.52 -44.89
C SER A 15 -55.56 -21.04 -44.88
N PRO A 16 -54.96 -20.47 -43.81
CA PRO A 16 -54.56 -19.07 -43.82
C PRO A 16 -53.27 -18.90 -44.62
N SER A 17 -53.34 -18.14 -45.71
CA SER A 17 -52.16 -17.67 -46.44
C SER A 17 -51.35 -16.74 -45.55
N THR A 18 -50.20 -17.20 -45.07
CA THR A 18 -49.22 -16.36 -44.37
C THR A 18 -48.42 -15.57 -45.41
N ARG A 19 -48.89 -14.37 -45.74
CA ARG A 19 -48.11 -13.40 -46.52
C ARG A 19 -47.03 -12.82 -45.61
N ARG A 20 -45.89 -13.50 -45.47
CA ARG A 20 -44.71 -12.97 -44.78
C ARG A 20 -44.25 -11.71 -45.51
N SER A 21 -44.48 -10.55 -44.90
CA SER A 21 -44.03 -9.26 -45.42
C SER A 21 -42.51 -9.23 -45.40
N THR A 22 -41.90 -9.45 -46.56
CA THR A 22 -40.44 -9.32 -46.80
C THR A 22 -39.91 -7.96 -46.35
N SER A 23 -40.73 -6.91 -46.43
CA SER A 23 -40.40 -5.57 -45.94
C SER A 23 -40.14 -5.53 -44.43
N LEU A 24 -40.86 -6.33 -43.64
CA LEU A 24 -40.70 -6.35 -42.18
C LEU A 24 -39.37 -7.00 -41.79
N ILE A 25 -38.96 -8.04 -42.53
CA ILE A 25 -37.70 -8.76 -42.30
C ILE A 25 -36.49 -7.89 -42.68
N VAL A 26 -36.62 -7.11 -43.77
CA VAL A 26 -35.57 -6.17 -44.19
C VAL A 26 -35.42 -5.01 -43.20
N LEU A 27 -36.53 -4.48 -42.68
CA LEU A 27 -36.49 -3.41 -41.67
C LEU A 27 -35.88 -3.88 -40.33
N THR A 28 -36.21 -5.09 -39.88
CA THR A 28 -35.65 -5.61 -38.62
C THR A 28 -34.15 -5.91 -38.75
N SER A 29 -33.70 -6.44 -39.89
CA SER A 29 -32.28 -6.70 -40.14
C SER A 29 -31.45 -5.40 -40.25
N LEU A 30 -31.99 -4.36 -40.90
CA LEU A 30 -31.36 -3.03 -40.92
C LEU A 30 -31.26 -2.39 -39.53
N ALA A 31 -32.31 -2.51 -38.72
CA ALA A 31 -32.31 -2.00 -37.35
C ALA A 31 -31.27 -2.71 -36.46
N ILE A 32 -31.14 -4.03 -36.59
CA ILE A 32 -30.13 -4.82 -35.86
C ILE A 32 -28.72 -4.43 -36.30
N GLY A 33 -28.49 -4.24 -37.61
CA GLY A 33 -27.21 -3.79 -38.14
C GLY A 33 -26.81 -2.39 -37.63
N LEU A 34 -27.76 -1.46 -37.59
CA LEU A 34 -27.53 -0.11 -37.07
C LEU A 34 -27.21 -0.11 -35.57
N PHE A 35 -27.94 -0.91 -34.78
CA PHE A 35 -27.68 -1.06 -33.36
C PHE A 35 -26.31 -1.70 -33.08
N GLY A 36 -25.94 -2.74 -33.85
CA GLY A 36 -24.63 -3.38 -33.74
C GLY A 36 -23.49 -2.42 -34.07
N PHE A 37 -23.66 -1.56 -35.08
CA PHE A 37 -22.68 -0.56 -35.47
C PHE A 37 -22.51 0.55 -34.43
N ILE A 38 -23.61 1.06 -33.87
CA ILE A 38 -23.58 2.06 -32.78
C ILE A 38 -22.94 1.45 -31.53
N PHE A 39 -23.25 0.21 -31.18
CA PHE A 39 -22.64 -0.48 -30.05
C PHE A 39 -21.13 -0.70 -30.25
N GLY A 40 -20.71 -1.10 -31.46
CA GLY A 40 -19.30 -1.25 -31.82
C GLY A 40 -18.53 0.07 -31.75
N LEU A 41 -19.11 1.16 -32.24
CA LEU A 41 -18.53 2.51 -32.12
C LEU A 41 -18.44 2.97 -30.65
N ALA A 42 -19.49 2.74 -29.87
CA ALA A 42 -19.49 3.07 -28.44
C ALA A 42 -18.41 2.29 -27.67
N ALA A 43 -18.16 1.02 -28.00
CA ALA A 43 -17.11 0.21 -27.38
C ALA A 43 -15.68 0.70 -27.71
N ILE A 44 -15.47 1.35 -28.85
CA ILE A 44 -14.18 1.91 -29.27
C ILE A 44 -13.98 3.31 -28.68
N VAL A 45 -15.04 4.13 -28.64
CA VAL A 45 -14.98 5.53 -28.17
C VAL A 45 -15.04 5.63 -26.64
N PHE A 46 -15.76 4.72 -25.99
CA PHE A 46 -15.81 4.58 -24.54
C PHE A 46 -15.12 3.28 -24.15
N PRO A 47 -13.79 3.26 -23.99
CA PRO A 47 -13.13 2.10 -23.40
C PRO A 47 -13.74 1.94 -22.00
N SER A 48 -14.53 0.89 -21.84
CA SER A 48 -15.14 0.54 -20.57
C SER A 48 -14.02 0.32 -19.57
N ARG A 49 -13.69 1.35 -18.78
CA ARG A 49 -12.80 1.26 -17.62
C ARG A 49 -13.49 0.53 -16.46
N THR A 50 -14.26 -0.52 -16.75
CA THR A 50 -14.70 -1.46 -15.73
C THR A 50 -13.76 -2.66 -15.75
N CYS A 51 -12.50 -2.42 -15.39
CA CYS A 51 -11.71 -3.47 -14.77
C CYS A 51 -12.31 -3.70 -13.38
N LEU A 52 -13.39 -4.47 -13.32
CA LEU A 52 -13.82 -5.12 -12.08
C LEU A 52 -12.80 -6.21 -11.76
N THR A 53 -11.61 -5.82 -11.32
CA THR A 53 -10.76 -6.75 -10.59
C THR A 53 -11.45 -6.94 -9.25
N ASN A 54 -11.98 -8.14 -8.99
CA ASN A 54 -12.54 -8.53 -7.68
C ASN A 54 -11.47 -8.59 -6.56
N SER A 55 -10.38 -7.83 -6.68
CA SER A 55 -9.39 -7.67 -5.63
C SER A 55 -9.97 -6.69 -4.60
N PRO A 56 -9.99 -7.02 -3.30
CA PRO A 56 -10.40 -6.08 -2.28
C PRO A 56 -9.51 -4.83 -2.36
N PRO A 57 -10.05 -3.64 -2.02
CA PRO A 57 -9.27 -2.41 -2.03
C PRO A 57 -8.03 -2.58 -1.15
N LYS A 58 -6.87 -2.23 -1.71
CA LYS A 58 -5.58 -2.25 -1.01
C LYS A 58 -5.46 -1.08 -0.05
N THR A 59 -6.17 0.01 -0.30
CA THR A 59 -6.21 1.18 0.58
C THR A 59 -7.14 0.96 1.76
N VAL A 60 -6.59 1.14 2.96
CA VAL A 60 -7.33 1.00 4.21
C VAL A 60 -7.19 2.29 5.03
N ARG A 61 -8.32 2.75 5.58
CA ARG A 61 -8.32 3.79 6.61
C ARG A 61 -8.23 3.15 7.98
N VAL A 62 -7.24 3.55 8.77
CA VAL A 62 -7.05 3.05 10.13
C VAL A 62 -7.40 4.16 11.11
N VAL A 63 -8.49 3.97 11.85
CA VAL A 63 -8.91 4.87 12.92
C VAL A 63 -8.05 4.63 14.15
N TRP A 64 -7.52 5.71 14.71
CA TRP A 64 -6.71 5.69 15.91
C TRP A 64 -7.58 6.13 17.09
N ASP A 65 -7.73 5.30 18.12
CA ASP A 65 -8.46 5.68 19.33
C ASP A 65 -7.73 6.79 20.08
N VAL A 66 -8.14 8.03 19.85
CA VAL A 66 -7.82 9.18 20.70
C VAL A 66 -8.94 9.31 21.73
N ALA A 67 -8.77 8.68 22.89
CA ALA A 67 -9.54 8.87 24.13
C ALA A 67 -11.06 9.11 24.02
N GLY A 68 -11.84 8.12 24.50
CA GLY A 68 -13.08 8.38 25.22
C GLY A 68 -14.38 8.30 24.41
N ASN A 69 -14.76 7.09 23.99
CA ASN A 69 -16.17 6.70 24.06
C ASN A 69 -16.27 5.18 24.28
N SER A 70 -16.01 4.77 25.51
CA SER A 70 -16.32 3.42 25.97
C SER A 70 -17.83 3.28 26.11
N ASN A 71 -18.48 2.85 25.03
CA ASN A 71 -19.77 2.17 25.11
C ASN A 71 -19.85 1.11 24.00
N GLY A 72 -19.81 -0.16 24.40
CA GLY A 72 -20.29 -1.27 23.59
C GLY A 72 -19.24 -2.23 23.05
N GLY A 73 -18.85 -3.20 23.89
CA GLY A 73 -18.91 -4.63 23.58
C GLY A 73 -17.98 -5.21 22.49
N ASN A 74 -17.14 -6.16 22.92
CA ASN A 74 -16.67 -7.35 22.17
C ASN A 74 -16.52 -7.21 20.64
N GLY A 75 -15.28 -7.10 20.16
CA GLY A 75 -15.06 -7.14 18.72
C GLY A 75 -13.62 -7.23 18.20
N LEU A 76 -12.68 -7.88 18.89
CA LEU A 76 -11.39 -8.27 18.28
C LEU A 76 -11.05 -9.77 18.45
N SER A 77 -12.05 -10.58 18.81
CA SER A 77 -12.03 -12.04 18.66
C SER A 77 -13.00 -12.44 17.55
N GLY A 78 -12.75 -11.93 16.35
CA GLY A 78 -13.36 -12.35 15.10
C GLY A 78 -12.25 -12.33 14.07
N GLY A 79 -11.65 -13.50 13.83
CA GLY A 79 -10.38 -13.67 13.11
C GLY A 79 -10.41 -13.17 11.68
N VAL A 80 -10.20 -11.88 11.47
CA VAL A 80 -9.79 -11.35 10.16
C VAL A 80 -8.36 -11.83 9.96
N LYS A 81 -8.20 -12.80 9.05
CA LYS A 81 -6.88 -13.34 8.69
C LYS A 81 -6.06 -12.21 8.06
N ARG A 82 -4.98 -11.80 8.74
CA ARG A 82 -4.02 -10.81 8.24
C ARG A 82 -3.41 -11.29 6.91
N HIS A 83 -3.11 -10.34 6.02
CA HIS A 83 -2.54 -10.66 4.70
C HIS A 83 -1.07 -11.07 4.84
N LYS A 84 -0.75 -12.31 4.48
CA LYS A 84 0.59 -12.87 4.67
C LYS A 84 1.55 -12.41 3.57
N VAL A 85 2.69 -11.85 3.96
CA VAL A 85 3.79 -11.42 3.09
C VAL A 85 5.13 -11.67 3.77
N MET A 86 6.25 -11.63 3.04
CA MET A 86 7.59 -11.73 3.64
C MET A 86 7.94 -10.43 4.36
N GLY A 87 7.72 -9.28 3.70
CA GLY A 87 8.02 -7.96 4.21
C GLY A 87 6.88 -6.97 3.93
N PHE A 88 6.66 -6.02 4.83
CA PHE A 88 5.78 -4.88 4.59
C PHE A 88 6.60 -3.59 4.54
N VAL A 89 6.48 -2.80 3.48
CA VAL A 89 7.17 -1.53 3.29
C VAL A 89 6.16 -0.38 3.35
N GLY A 90 6.27 0.43 4.40
CA GLY A 90 5.51 1.67 4.56
C GLY A 90 6.35 2.88 4.15
N ILE A 91 5.99 3.51 3.02
CA ILE A 91 6.64 4.72 2.52
C ILE A 91 5.98 5.94 3.19
N GLN A 92 6.68 6.58 4.11
CA GLN A 92 6.20 7.77 4.82
C GLN A 92 6.15 8.96 3.86
N THR A 93 4.94 9.48 3.64
CA THR A 93 4.70 10.60 2.71
C THR A 93 3.72 11.62 3.29
N GLY A 94 3.68 12.84 2.74
CA GLY A 94 2.78 13.91 3.18
C GLY A 94 2.10 14.64 2.04
N PHE A 95 1.26 15.61 2.38
CA PHE A 95 0.50 16.40 1.38
C PHE A 95 1.40 17.25 0.47
N GLY A 96 2.60 17.62 0.92
CA GLY A 96 3.60 18.34 0.11
C GLY A 96 4.38 17.46 -0.87
N SER A 97 4.20 16.13 -0.83
CA SER A 97 5.04 15.16 -1.53
C SER A 97 4.38 14.52 -2.76
N ALA A 98 3.33 15.12 -3.31
CA ALA A 98 2.63 14.55 -4.47
C ALA A 98 3.55 14.31 -5.68
N GLY A 99 4.52 15.20 -5.92
CA GLY A 99 5.52 15.00 -6.98
C GLY A 99 6.50 13.85 -6.68
N ARG A 100 6.91 13.68 -5.43
CA ARG A 100 7.72 12.52 -4.99
C ARG A 100 6.99 11.21 -5.19
N ARG A 101 5.71 11.12 -4.80
CA ARG A 101 4.88 9.94 -5.05
C ARG A 101 4.78 9.60 -6.55
N ARG A 102 4.60 10.60 -7.41
CA ARG A 102 4.63 10.40 -8.87
C ARG A 102 5.99 9.90 -9.37
N ALA A 103 7.09 10.43 -8.84
CA ALA A 103 8.43 9.99 -9.21
C ALA A 103 8.70 8.54 -8.76
N LEU A 104 8.31 8.17 -7.55
CA LEU A 104 8.33 6.79 -7.06
C LEU A 104 7.52 5.85 -7.96
N ARG A 105 6.30 6.29 -8.31
CA ARG A 105 5.38 5.60 -9.23
C ARG A 105 5.93 5.37 -10.64
N SER A 106 6.79 6.28 -11.08
CA SER A 106 7.44 6.25 -12.39
C SER A 106 8.80 5.53 -12.36
N THR A 107 9.20 4.97 -11.21
CA THR A 107 10.52 4.36 -11.03
C THR A 107 10.43 2.97 -10.40
N TRP A 108 10.62 2.86 -9.08
CA TRP A 108 10.79 1.56 -8.42
C TRP A 108 9.51 0.99 -7.80
N MET A 109 8.41 1.73 -7.79
CA MET A 109 7.09 1.27 -7.32
C MET A 109 6.08 1.48 -8.46
N PRO A 110 5.77 0.51 -9.32
CA PRO A 110 4.93 0.74 -10.50
C PRO A 110 3.55 1.35 -10.15
N SER A 111 3.10 2.32 -10.96
CA SER A 111 1.78 2.96 -10.78
C SER A 111 0.61 2.08 -11.20
N ASP A 112 0.83 1.15 -12.11
CA ASP A 112 -0.24 0.29 -12.60
C ASP A 112 -0.49 -0.86 -11.60
N PRO A 113 -1.76 -1.17 -11.25
CA PRO A 113 -2.07 -2.17 -10.22
C PRO A 113 -1.48 -3.55 -10.49
N GLU A 114 -1.31 -3.89 -11.76
CA GLU A 114 -0.77 -5.17 -12.21
C GLU A 114 0.75 -5.22 -12.07
N GLY A 115 1.47 -4.18 -12.50
CA GLY A 115 2.90 -4.01 -12.28
C GLY A 115 3.26 -3.99 -10.80
N LEU A 116 2.47 -3.30 -9.98
CA LEU A 116 2.65 -3.32 -8.53
C LEU A 116 2.44 -4.74 -7.98
N ARG A 117 1.37 -5.43 -8.38
CA ARG A 117 1.14 -6.83 -7.96
C ARG A 117 2.29 -7.75 -8.34
N ARG A 118 2.80 -7.68 -9.57
CA ARG A 118 3.97 -8.47 -9.99
C ARG A 118 5.22 -8.15 -9.17
N LEU A 119 5.47 -6.88 -8.86
CA LEU A 119 6.56 -6.49 -7.98
C LEU A 119 6.39 -7.12 -6.59
N GLU A 120 5.19 -7.04 -6.02
CA GLU A 120 4.89 -7.59 -4.69
C GLU A 120 5.02 -9.12 -4.65
N GLU A 121 4.51 -9.81 -5.66
CA GLU A 121 4.60 -11.27 -5.78
C GLU A 121 6.04 -11.75 -6.01
N SER A 122 6.81 -11.06 -6.85
CA SER A 122 8.19 -11.43 -7.17
C SER A 122 9.17 -11.18 -6.02
N THR A 123 8.90 -10.18 -5.18
CA THR A 123 9.78 -9.81 -4.06
C THR A 123 9.29 -10.32 -2.70
N GLY A 124 8.03 -10.74 -2.60
CA GLY A 124 7.38 -11.05 -1.33
C GLY A 124 7.10 -9.81 -0.46
N LEU A 125 7.26 -8.60 -1.00
CA LEU A 125 7.06 -7.35 -0.28
C LEU A 125 5.69 -6.76 -0.59
N ALA A 126 4.92 -6.36 0.42
CA ALA A 126 3.79 -5.44 0.23
C ALA A 126 4.26 -3.99 0.39
N ILE A 127 3.92 -3.09 -0.54
CA ILE A 127 4.43 -1.71 -0.54
C ILE A 127 3.27 -0.71 -0.56
N ARG A 128 3.16 0.15 0.45
CA ARG A 128 2.10 1.17 0.54
C ARG A 128 2.64 2.53 0.94
N PHE A 129 2.02 3.58 0.43
CA PHE A 129 2.21 4.94 0.93
C PHE A 129 1.49 5.12 2.26
N ILE A 130 2.20 5.66 3.26
CA ILE A 130 1.66 5.93 4.59
C ILE A 130 1.47 7.43 4.77
N ILE A 131 0.22 7.83 4.92
CA ILE A 131 -0.15 9.24 5.06
C ILE A 131 -1.22 9.41 6.14
N GLY A 132 -1.15 10.49 6.89
CA GLY A 132 -2.17 10.94 7.80
C GLY A 132 -3.28 11.75 7.13
N LYS A 133 -4.03 12.49 7.93
CA LYS A 133 -5.09 13.42 7.51
C LYS A 133 -4.66 14.87 7.66
N THR A 134 -5.36 15.77 7.01
CA THR A 134 -5.25 17.22 7.22
C THR A 134 -6.65 17.83 7.35
N LYS A 135 -6.76 18.99 8.00
CA LYS A 135 -8.00 19.78 8.08
C LYS A 135 -8.32 20.53 6.78
N ASP A 136 -7.35 20.63 5.88
CA ASP A 136 -7.51 21.25 4.57
C ASP A 136 -8.31 20.31 3.64
N GLU A 137 -9.60 20.60 3.46
CA GLU A 137 -10.49 19.78 2.64
C GLU A 137 -10.09 19.71 1.17
N LYS A 138 -9.43 20.74 0.64
CA LYS A 138 -8.94 20.72 -0.74
C LYS A 138 -7.84 19.67 -0.89
N LYS A 139 -6.85 19.69 0.00
CA LYS A 139 -5.78 18.67 0.04
C LYS A 139 -6.32 17.26 0.28
N MET A 140 -7.33 17.12 1.15
CA MET A 140 -8.00 15.84 1.34
C MET A 140 -8.76 15.36 0.09
N ALA A 141 -9.41 16.26 -0.66
CA ALA A 141 -10.08 15.92 -1.90
C ALA A 141 -9.09 15.50 -3.01
N GLU A 142 -7.96 16.17 -3.12
CA GLU A 142 -6.85 15.79 -4.01
C GLU A 142 -6.32 14.39 -3.65
N LEU A 143 -6.08 14.12 -2.36
CA LEU A 143 -5.65 12.80 -1.88
C LEU A 143 -6.70 11.72 -2.15
N ARG A 144 -8.00 11.98 -1.92
CA ARG A 144 -9.08 11.03 -2.22
C ARG A 144 -9.12 10.67 -3.72
N SER A 145 -8.83 11.64 -4.59
CA SER A 145 -8.76 11.42 -6.03
C SER A 145 -7.56 10.54 -6.40
N GLU A 146 -6.39 10.80 -5.78
CA GLU A 146 -5.19 9.97 -5.96
C GLU A 146 -5.39 8.54 -5.44
N ILE A 147 -6.03 8.36 -4.29
CA ILE A 147 -6.39 7.05 -3.74
C ILE A 147 -7.31 6.29 -4.71
N ALA A 148 -8.32 6.96 -5.27
CA ALA A 148 -9.23 6.34 -6.21
C ALA A 148 -8.56 5.92 -7.53
N GLU A 149 -7.45 6.58 -7.90
CA GLU A 149 -6.69 6.29 -9.11
C GLU A 149 -5.72 5.10 -8.92
N TYR A 150 -4.98 5.06 -7.81
CA TYR A 150 -3.86 4.11 -7.62
C TYR A 150 -4.11 3.02 -6.59
N ASP A 151 -5.00 3.24 -5.62
CA ASP A 151 -5.32 2.32 -4.52
C ASP A 151 -4.08 1.75 -3.78
N ASP A 152 -3.06 2.58 -3.51
CA ASP A 152 -1.76 2.16 -2.97
C ASP A 152 -1.40 2.80 -1.61
N PHE A 153 -2.39 3.27 -0.85
CA PHE A 153 -2.20 3.98 0.42
C PHE A 153 -2.59 3.19 1.66
N ILE A 154 -2.09 3.60 2.83
CA ILE A 154 -2.72 3.40 4.13
C ILE A 154 -2.94 4.79 4.74
N LEU A 155 -4.21 5.11 5.00
CA LEU A 155 -4.61 6.39 5.56
C LEU A 155 -4.74 6.26 7.09
N LEU A 156 -3.83 6.89 7.81
CA LEU A 156 -3.83 6.93 9.27
C LEU A 156 -4.70 8.07 9.79
N ASP A 157 -5.43 7.85 10.88
CA ASP A 157 -6.23 8.89 11.53
C ASP A 157 -5.39 9.82 12.43
N ILE A 158 -4.24 10.29 11.93
CA ILE A 158 -3.33 11.24 12.60
C ILE A 158 -3.16 12.48 11.73
N GLU A 159 -3.18 13.67 12.33
CA GLU A 159 -2.93 14.91 11.61
C GLU A 159 -1.47 15.02 11.15
N GLU A 160 -1.26 15.28 9.85
CA GLU A 160 0.07 15.42 9.24
C GLU A 160 0.78 16.70 9.71
N GLU A 161 1.78 16.51 10.56
CA GLU A 161 2.69 17.56 11.04
C GLU A 161 4.08 16.96 11.26
N TYR A 162 5.14 17.72 10.98
CA TYR A 162 6.52 17.24 11.18
C TYR A 162 6.80 16.86 12.64
N SER A 163 6.28 17.63 13.60
CA SER A 163 6.38 17.34 15.04
C SER A 163 5.67 16.05 15.46
N LYS A 164 4.79 15.51 14.61
CA LYS A 164 4.01 14.29 14.87
C LYS A 164 4.60 13.05 14.19
N LEU A 165 5.74 13.15 13.51
CA LEU A 165 6.39 12.01 12.85
C LEU A 165 6.59 10.78 13.77
N PRO A 166 7.06 10.91 15.02
CA PRO A 166 7.15 9.75 15.93
C PRO A 166 5.80 9.04 16.15
N TYR A 167 4.72 9.82 16.30
CA TYR A 167 3.37 9.28 16.48
C TYR A 167 2.83 8.63 15.20
N LYS A 168 3.10 9.24 14.04
CA LYS A 168 2.77 8.69 12.73
C LYS A 168 3.46 7.34 12.52
N THR A 169 4.76 7.24 12.86
CA THR A 169 5.51 5.99 12.76
C THR A 169 4.96 4.90 13.69
N LEU A 170 4.62 5.23 14.94
CA LEU A 170 3.98 4.26 15.83
C LEU A 170 2.64 3.78 15.27
N ALA A 171 1.81 4.69 14.77
CA ALA A 171 0.53 4.34 14.16
C ALA A 171 0.70 3.52 12.88
N PHE A 172 1.73 3.81 12.08
CA PHE A 172 2.14 3.01 10.94
C PHE A 172 2.41 1.56 11.36
N PHE A 173 3.30 1.32 12.32
CA PHE A 173 3.63 -0.04 12.75
C PHE A 173 2.41 -0.78 13.29
N LYS A 174 1.55 -0.10 14.04
CA LYS A 174 0.29 -0.66 14.55
C LYS A 174 -0.70 -1.00 13.43
N ALA A 175 -0.88 -0.11 12.47
CA ALA A 175 -1.72 -0.32 11.30
C ALA A 175 -1.20 -1.49 10.43
N ALA A 176 0.09 -1.48 10.12
CA ALA A 176 0.71 -2.52 9.30
C ALA A 176 0.60 -3.89 9.98
N TYR A 177 0.88 -3.97 11.29
CA TYR A 177 0.75 -5.22 12.05
C TYR A 177 -0.70 -5.73 12.14
N ALA A 178 -1.69 -4.84 12.17
CA ALA A 178 -3.09 -5.22 12.18
C ALA A 178 -3.57 -5.76 10.82
N LEU A 179 -2.96 -5.30 9.72
CA LEU A 179 -3.38 -5.63 8.35
C LEU A 179 -2.58 -6.77 7.73
N TYR A 180 -1.28 -6.86 8.04
CA TYR A 180 -0.34 -7.77 7.40
C TYR A 180 0.29 -8.71 8.42
N ASP A 181 0.51 -9.95 8.01
CA ASP A 181 1.29 -10.96 8.71
C ASP A 181 2.64 -11.05 7.99
N SER A 182 3.62 -10.32 8.51
CA SER A 182 4.93 -10.11 7.87
C SER A 182 6.07 -10.39 8.84
N GLU A 183 7.19 -10.93 8.34
CA GLU A 183 8.39 -11.18 9.15
C GLU A 183 9.11 -9.88 9.50
N PHE A 184 9.07 -8.90 8.59
CA PHE A 184 9.63 -7.56 8.80
C PHE A 184 8.66 -6.45 8.39
N TYR A 185 8.72 -5.34 9.10
CA TYR A 185 8.04 -4.10 8.79
C TYR A 185 9.09 -3.01 8.58
N VAL A 186 9.12 -2.46 7.37
CA VAL A 186 10.10 -1.51 6.88
C VAL A 186 9.46 -0.13 6.84
N LYS A 187 10.11 0.84 7.48
CA LYS A 187 9.83 2.26 7.26
C LYS A 187 10.79 2.77 6.18
N ALA A 188 10.25 3.47 5.19
CA ALA A 188 11.03 4.17 4.17
C ALA A 188 10.52 5.61 4.02
N ASP A 189 11.40 6.56 3.70
CA ASP A 189 10.98 7.92 3.32
C ASP A 189 10.61 8.01 1.83
N ASP A 190 9.83 9.02 1.45
CA ASP A 190 9.41 9.23 0.06
C ASP A 190 10.45 9.93 -0.83
N ASP A 191 11.63 10.22 -0.28
CA ASP A 191 12.77 10.80 -0.99
C ASP A 191 13.97 9.87 -1.05
N ILE A 192 13.75 8.55 -1.11
CA ILE A 192 14.81 7.58 -1.41
C ILE A 192 14.55 6.83 -2.72
N TYR A 193 15.64 6.35 -3.31
CA TYR A 193 15.58 5.34 -4.35
C TYR A 193 15.84 3.97 -3.73
N LEU A 194 14.89 3.05 -3.89
CA LEU A 194 14.97 1.71 -3.32
C LEU A 194 15.09 0.66 -4.42
N ARG A 195 15.79 -0.42 -4.11
CA ARG A 195 15.87 -1.67 -4.87
C ARG A 195 15.02 -2.74 -4.13
N PRO A 196 13.74 -2.95 -4.49
CA PRO A 196 12.88 -3.89 -3.77
C PRO A 196 13.42 -5.33 -3.76
N ASP A 197 14.08 -5.74 -4.85
CA ASP A 197 14.75 -7.04 -4.96
C ASP A 197 15.89 -7.22 -3.95
N ARG A 198 16.73 -6.19 -3.78
CA ARG A 198 17.83 -6.21 -2.79
C ARG A 198 17.31 -6.15 -1.37
N LEU A 199 16.26 -5.37 -1.13
CA LEU A 199 15.61 -5.32 0.17
C LEU A 199 15.02 -6.68 0.53
N SER A 200 14.33 -7.34 -0.41
CA SER A 200 13.79 -8.69 -0.22
C SER A 200 14.88 -9.68 0.21
N LEU A 201 16.01 -9.72 -0.50
CA LEU A 201 17.16 -10.58 -0.14
C LEU A 201 17.73 -10.26 1.25
N LEU A 202 17.79 -8.98 1.62
CA LEU A 202 18.25 -8.55 2.94
C LEU A 202 17.30 -9.02 4.05
N LEU A 203 15.99 -8.95 3.82
CA LEU A 203 14.98 -9.38 4.78
C LEU A 203 14.96 -10.92 4.91
N ALA A 204 15.04 -11.64 3.79
CA ALA A 204 15.04 -13.11 3.74
C ALA A 204 16.28 -13.79 4.35
N LYS A 205 17.32 -13.02 4.69
CA LYS A 205 18.53 -13.54 5.35
C LYS A 205 18.18 -14.23 6.67
N GLU A 206 18.66 -15.46 6.84
CA GLU A 206 18.52 -16.20 8.11
C GLU A 206 19.23 -15.47 9.26
N ARG A 207 18.58 -15.46 10.43
CA ARG A 207 19.06 -14.79 11.64
C ARG A 207 18.90 -15.70 12.85
N SER A 208 19.86 -15.63 13.76
CA SER A 208 19.81 -16.32 15.05
C SER A 208 18.90 -15.62 16.07
N HIS A 209 18.62 -14.33 15.88
CA HIS A 209 17.79 -13.51 16.77
C HIS A 209 16.47 -13.15 16.09
N TYR A 210 15.36 -13.42 16.77
CA TYR A 210 14.01 -13.13 16.30
C TYR A 210 13.64 -11.64 16.48
N GLU A 211 14.16 -10.98 17.53
CA GLU A 211 14.02 -9.53 17.75
C GLU A 211 15.15 -8.75 17.05
N THR A 212 14.89 -8.25 15.84
CA THR A 212 15.90 -7.55 15.04
C THR A 212 15.45 -6.15 14.64
N TYR A 213 16.34 -5.19 14.83
CA TYR A 213 16.29 -3.84 14.29
C TYR A 213 17.45 -3.64 13.32
N LEU A 214 17.14 -3.49 12.04
CA LEU A 214 18.15 -3.33 10.99
C LEU A 214 18.06 -1.96 10.33
N GLY A 215 19.22 -1.42 9.97
CA GLY A 215 19.35 -0.16 9.27
C GLY A 215 20.82 0.25 9.13
N CYS A 216 21.07 1.41 8.54
CA CYS A 216 22.41 2.02 8.62
C CYS A 216 22.55 2.71 9.98
N LEU A 217 23.29 2.12 10.92
CA LEU A 217 23.39 2.67 12.27
C LEU A 217 24.33 3.87 12.31
N LYS A 218 23.85 4.97 12.89
CA LYS A 218 24.59 6.20 13.13
C LYS A 218 24.50 6.61 14.59
N LYS A 219 25.45 7.44 15.03
CA LYS A 219 25.34 8.16 16.31
C LYS A 219 24.42 9.37 16.15
N VAL A 220 23.75 9.77 17.24
CA VAL A 220 22.94 10.99 17.29
C VAL A 220 23.85 12.20 17.07
N LEU A 221 23.59 12.95 15.99
CA LEU A 221 24.29 14.23 15.72
C LEU A 221 23.47 15.43 16.21
N TYR A 222 22.13 15.37 16.09
CA TYR A 222 21.21 16.41 16.52
C TYR A 222 19.85 15.81 16.94
N GLU A 223 19.44 16.07 18.18
CA GLU A 223 18.10 15.84 18.73
C GLU A 223 17.89 16.91 19.81
N PRO A 224 16.78 17.66 19.79
CA PRO A 224 16.50 18.67 20.81
C PRO A 224 16.56 18.16 22.25
N LEU A 225 16.26 16.88 22.48
CA LEU A 225 16.32 16.20 23.78
C LEU A 225 17.59 15.35 23.98
N ALA A 226 18.67 15.59 23.22
CA ALA A 226 19.88 14.76 23.25
C ALA A 226 20.56 14.69 24.64
N ASP A 227 20.41 15.70 25.49
CA ASP A 227 20.97 15.70 26.84
C ASP A 227 20.40 14.58 27.73
N LEU A 228 19.21 14.04 27.42
CA LEU A 228 18.63 12.88 28.09
C LEU A 228 19.21 11.54 27.61
N LEU A 229 19.78 11.50 26.41
CA LEU A 229 20.26 10.27 25.76
C LEU A 229 21.78 10.09 25.91
N GLY A 230 22.51 11.17 26.19
CA GLY A 230 23.95 11.21 26.08
C GLY A 230 24.41 11.31 24.62
N LYS A 231 25.35 12.21 24.35
CA LYS A 231 25.74 12.60 22.98
C LYS A 231 26.56 11.53 22.23
N GLU A 232 27.10 10.53 22.94
CA GLU A 232 28.14 9.65 22.37
C GLU A 232 27.76 8.16 22.29
N TYR A 233 26.72 7.74 23.01
CA TYR A 233 26.51 6.33 23.36
C TYR A 233 25.36 5.64 22.65
N PHE A 234 24.44 6.38 22.02
CA PHE A 234 23.26 5.77 21.42
C PHE A 234 23.32 5.68 19.89
N LEU A 235 23.33 4.44 19.38
CA LEU A 235 23.25 4.11 17.95
C LEU A 235 21.80 3.84 17.54
N HIS A 236 21.35 4.48 16.48
CA HIS A 236 20.05 4.20 15.87
C HIS A 236 20.19 4.13 14.35
N ALA A 237 19.25 3.47 13.70
CA ALA A 237 19.21 3.44 12.25
C ALA A 237 18.97 4.85 11.70
N TYR A 238 19.56 5.11 10.56
CA TYR A 238 19.38 6.33 9.82
C TYR A 238 17.92 6.45 9.35
N GLY A 239 17.30 7.61 9.59
CA GLY A 239 15.87 7.86 9.31
C GLY A 239 15.34 7.42 7.95
N PRO A 240 16.04 7.58 6.81
CA PRO A 240 15.46 7.29 5.49
C PRO A 240 14.97 5.86 5.30
N ILE A 241 15.60 4.86 5.93
CA ILE A 241 15.13 3.48 5.88
C ILE A 241 15.63 2.65 7.05
N TYR A 242 14.72 1.88 7.64
CA TYR A 242 15.04 0.84 8.63
C TYR A 242 13.92 -0.20 8.69
N ALA A 243 14.21 -1.38 9.26
CA ALA A 243 13.21 -2.43 9.44
C ALA A 243 13.21 -3.00 10.86
N LEU A 244 12.02 -3.36 11.32
CA LEU A 244 11.75 -4.01 12.59
C LEU A 244 11.16 -5.40 12.32
N SER A 245 11.65 -6.42 13.02
CA SER A 245 11.07 -7.77 12.93
C SER A 245 9.67 -7.81 13.53
N ALA A 246 8.91 -8.85 13.17
CA ALA A 246 7.55 -9.08 13.65
C ALA A 246 7.45 -9.06 15.17
N ASP A 247 8.39 -9.67 15.89
CA ASP A 247 8.39 -9.74 17.35
C ASP A 247 8.63 -8.37 18.01
N VAL A 248 9.51 -7.56 17.40
CA VAL A 248 9.72 -6.17 17.82
C VAL A 248 8.45 -5.36 17.63
N VAL A 249 7.82 -5.45 16.45
CA VAL A 249 6.58 -4.73 16.17
C VAL A 249 5.44 -5.22 17.06
N THR A 250 5.36 -6.52 17.35
CA THR A 250 4.40 -7.09 18.31
C THR A 250 4.56 -6.45 19.69
N SER A 251 5.81 -6.31 20.16
CA SER A 251 6.12 -5.63 21.41
C SER A 251 5.71 -4.15 21.38
N LEU A 252 5.98 -3.44 20.28
CA LEU A 252 5.53 -2.05 20.09
C LEU A 252 4.01 -1.90 20.05
N VAL A 253 3.30 -2.86 19.45
CA VAL A 253 1.83 -2.87 19.39
C VAL A 253 1.24 -3.13 20.77
N ALA A 254 1.84 -4.03 21.54
CA ALA A 254 1.45 -4.35 22.90
C ALA A 254 1.65 -3.18 23.88
N LEU A 255 2.46 -2.17 23.53
CA LEU A 255 2.52 -0.92 24.26
C LEU A 255 1.15 -0.25 24.25
N LYS A 256 0.47 -0.33 25.40
CA LYS A 256 -0.76 0.39 25.63
C LYS A 256 -0.44 1.88 25.65
N ASN A 257 -1.01 2.61 24.70
CA ASN A 257 -1.25 4.03 24.91
C ASN A 257 -2.41 4.12 25.90
N ASN A 258 -2.15 4.02 27.21
CA ASN A 258 -3.19 4.35 28.16
C ASN A 258 -2.65 5.00 29.43
N ARG A 259 -3.17 6.20 29.65
CA ARG A 259 -3.21 6.91 30.93
C ARG A 259 -4.18 6.22 31.92
N GLN A 260 -4.26 4.89 31.89
CA GLN A 260 -4.92 4.09 32.91
C GLN A 260 -3.84 3.31 33.65
N ILE A 261 -3.40 3.95 34.74
CA ILE A 261 -3.16 3.38 36.06
C ILE A 261 -3.18 1.83 36.01
N PHE A 262 -2.00 1.22 36.14
CA PHE A 262 -1.70 -0.23 36.09
C PHE A 262 -1.22 -0.83 34.74
N SER A 263 -0.19 -0.24 34.13
CA SER A 263 0.97 -0.96 33.55
C SER A 263 2.13 0.03 33.29
N ASN A 264 3.24 -0.10 34.02
CA ASN A 264 4.34 0.87 34.14
C ASN A 264 5.28 1.03 32.93
N PHE A 265 4.87 0.70 31.70
CA PHE A 265 5.73 0.87 30.51
C PHE A 265 5.16 1.93 29.57
N SER A 266 5.61 3.18 29.76
CA SER A 266 5.42 4.27 28.80
C SER A 266 6.78 4.66 28.25
N PHE A 267 7.05 4.37 26.97
CA PHE A 267 8.27 4.83 26.34
C PHE A 267 8.17 6.31 26.00
N ARG A 268 9.29 7.01 26.18
CA ARG A 268 9.40 8.44 25.88
C ARG A 268 9.42 8.65 24.37
N MET A 269 8.58 9.56 23.90
CA MET A 269 8.68 10.12 22.54
C MET A 269 9.75 11.21 22.53
N PHE A 270 10.60 11.23 21.49
CA PHE A 270 11.57 12.29 21.22
C PHE A 270 11.09 13.15 20.05
N SER A 271 11.84 14.22 19.71
CA SER A 271 11.43 15.13 18.64
C SER A 271 11.60 14.47 17.27
N ASN A 272 12.72 13.76 17.09
CA ASN A 272 13.00 13.01 15.89
C ASN A 272 12.46 11.58 15.99
N GLU A 273 11.87 11.13 14.89
CA GLU A 273 11.25 9.83 14.74
C GLU A 273 12.27 8.68 14.82
N ASP A 274 13.37 8.79 14.08
CA ASP A 274 14.45 7.80 14.05
C ASP A 274 15.14 7.65 15.41
N VAL A 275 15.34 8.77 16.12
CA VAL A 275 15.84 8.78 17.51
C VAL A 275 14.85 8.14 18.47
N THR A 276 13.55 8.40 18.30
CA THR A 276 12.50 7.77 19.13
C THR A 276 12.51 6.26 18.98
N ILE A 277 12.45 5.76 17.75
CA ILE A 277 12.46 4.32 17.48
C ILE A 277 13.75 3.70 18.02
N GLY A 278 14.89 4.30 17.73
CA GLY A 278 16.16 3.83 18.23
C GLY A 278 16.16 3.69 19.77
N ALA A 279 15.77 4.73 20.50
CA ALA A 279 15.80 4.72 21.96
C ALA A 279 14.93 3.58 22.52
N TRP A 280 13.82 3.26 21.85
CA TRP A 280 12.96 2.14 22.23
C TRP A 280 13.60 0.79 21.92
N MET A 281 14.30 0.66 20.79
CA MET A 281 15.04 -0.56 20.45
C MET A 281 16.13 -0.85 21.48
N LEU A 282 16.82 0.19 21.98
CA LEU A 282 17.74 0.06 23.09
C LEU A 282 17.03 -0.39 24.37
N ALA A 283 15.92 0.28 24.72
CA ALA A 283 15.19 0.00 25.95
C ALA A 283 14.57 -1.41 25.98
N MET A 284 14.22 -1.95 24.82
CA MET A 284 13.69 -3.31 24.65
C MET A 284 14.77 -4.37 24.43
N ASN A 285 16.06 -4.01 24.50
CA ASN A 285 17.19 -4.92 24.28
C ASN A 285 17.15 -5.65 22.93
N VAL A 286 16.73 -4.95 21.87
CA VAL A 286 16.61 -5.50 20.51
C VAL A 286 17.99 -5.62 19.86
N ASN A 287 18.22 -6.68 19.07
CA ASN A 287 19.47 -6.85 18.33
C ASN A 287 19.58 -5.82 17.20
N HIS A 288 20.68 -5.06 17.19
CA HIS A 288 20.94 -4.02 16.19
C HIS A 288 21.83 -4.55 15.06
N GLU A 289 21.30 -4.62 13.83
CA GLU A 289 22.07 -5.00 12.65
C GLU A 289 22.46 -3.77 11.82
N ASN A 290 23.77 -3.51 11.72
CA ASN A 290 24.28 -2.40 10.93
C ASN A 290 24.54 -2.79 9.46
N HIS A 291 23.73 -2.23 8.56
CA HIS A 291 23.85 -2.38 7.12
C HIS A 291 24.22 -1.04 6.48
N LYS A 292 25.53 -0.78 6.34
CA LYS A 292 26.05 0.46 5.73
C LYS A 292 25.58 0.67 4.28
N THR A 293 25.27 -0.41 3.57
CA THR A 293 24.74 -0.37 2.21
C THR A 293 23.41 0.40 2.11
N LEU A 294 22.61 0.45 3.18
CA LEU A 294 21.36 1.22 3.25
C LEU A 294 21.57 2.74 3.29
N CYS A 295 22.81 3.19 3.46
CA CYS A 295 23.20 4.61 3.40
C CYS A 295 24.41 4.85 2.47
N GLU A 296 24.82 3.84 1.70
CA GLU A 296 25.97 3.93 0.80
C GLU A 296 25.62 4.64 -0.52
N ARG A 297 26.51 5.54 -0.92
CA ARG A 297 26.32 6.52 -1.99
C ARG A 297 26.08 5.93 -3.39
N VAL A 298 26.42 4.66 -3.62
CA VAL A 298 26.39 4.02 -4.95
C VAL A 298 25.07 3.29 -5.22
N LEU A 299 24.40 2.80 -4.18
CA LEU A 299 23.05 2.21 -4.26
C LEU A 299 21.96 3.12 -3.65
N THR A 300 22.38 4.11 -2.86
CA THR A 300 21.54 5.18 -2.31
C THR A 300 22.36 6.47 -2.39
N LEU A 301 22.21 7.28 -3.44
CA LEU A 301 22.97 8.53 -3.57
C LEU A 301 22.73 9.46 -2.37
N LEU A 302 23.63 9.39 -1.39
CA LEU A 302 23.62 10.19 -0.18
C LEU A 302 24.82 11.15 -0.21
N HIS A 303 24.63 12.26 -0.92
CA HIS A 303 25.31 13.52 -0.65
C HIS A 303 24.33 14.66 -0.89
N CYS A 304 23.95 15.30 0.22
CA CYS A 304 22.74 16.09 0.41
C CYS A 304 21.46 15.27 0.19
N TRP A 305 20.49 15.43 1.09
CA TRP A 305 19.08 15.57 0.73
C TRP A 305 18.96 15.74 -0.77
N LEU A 306 18.37 14.78 -1.48
CA LEU A 306 18.23 14.87 -2.92
C LEU A 306 17.76 16.28 -3.26
N CYS A 307 18.64 17.13 -3.77
CA CYS A 307 18.24 18.44 -4.22
C CYS A 307 17.35 18.14 -5.41
N ASN A 308 16.03 18.26 -5.21
CA ASN A 308 15.01 17.78 -6.13
C ASN A 308 14.94 16.22 -6.25
N PRO A 309 14.36 15.52 -5.25
CA PRO A 309 14.24 14.06 -5.25
C PRO A 309 13.44 13.53 -6.44
N GLU A 310 12.43 14.30 -6.86
CA GLU A 310 11.56 13.95 -7.99
C GLU A 310 12.36 13.75 -9.27
N LYS A 311 13.29 14.69 -9.55
CA LYS A 311 14.16 14.60 -10.73
C LYS A 311 15.18 13.47 -10.60
N ARG A 312 15.83 13.39 -9.45
CA ARG A 312 17.00 12.52 -9.30
C ARG A 312 16.63 11.04 -9.16
N MET A 313 15.44 10.69 -8.66
CA MET A 313 14.91 9.33 -8.75
C MET A 313 14.79 8.87 -10.22
N LEU A 314 14.30 9.74 -11.10
CA LEU A 314 14.20 9.45 -12.54
C LEU A 314 15.58 9.30 -13.20
N GLU A 315 16.55 10.12 -12.81
CA GLU A 315 17.93 9.99 -13.29
C GLU A 315 18.57 8.67 -12.84
N LEU A 316 18.40 8.30 -11.56
CA LEU A 316 18.89 7.03 -11.00
C LEU A 316 18.29 5.83 -11.71
N HIS A 317 16.99 5.87 -12.01
CA HIS A 317 16.30 4.76 -12.68
C HIS A 317 16.82 4.50 -14.10
N LYS A 318 17.45 5.49 -14.75
CA LYS A 318 18.10 5.30 -16.06
C LYS A 318 19.45 4.59 -15.99
N ILE A 319 20.05 4.49 -14.80
CA ILE A 319 21.32 3.81 -14.59
C ILE A 319 21.04 2.31 -14.46
N GLU A 320 21.60 1.51 -15.35
CA GLU A 320 21.32 0.06 -15.43
C GLU A 320 21.65 -0.68 -14.13
N SER A 321 22.75 -0.34 -13.46
CA SER A 321 23.11 -0.93 -12.17
C SER A 321 22.09 -0.63 -11.05
N CYS A 322 21.32 0.45 -11.19
CA CYS A 322 20.30 0.86 -10.23
C CYS A 322 18.93 0.24 -10.57
N SER A 323 18.56 0.13 -11.85
CA SER A 323 17.23 -0.36 -12.25
C SER A 323 17.14 -1.84 -12.58
N LYS A 324 18.24 -2.48 -12.97
CA LYS A 324 18.25 -3.93 -13.26
C LYS A 324 18.81 -4.73 -12.09
N SER A 325 18.17 -5.84 -11.76
CA SER A 325 18.82 -6.88 -10.95
C SER A 325 20.05 -7.37 -11.72
N PRO A 326 21.23 -7.48 -11.10
CA PRO A 326 22.34 -8.11 -11.79
C PRO A 326 21.90 -9.52 -12.13
N THR A 327 21.82 -9.79 -13.42
CA THR A 327 21.82 -11.15 -13.93
C THR A 327 23.04 -11.83 -13.35
N LEU A 328 22.82 -12.86 -12.54
CA LEU A 328 23.87 -13.85 -12.29
C LEU A 328 24.41 -14.25 -13.67
N PRO A 329 25.73 -14.24 -13.92
CA PRO A 329 26.24 -14.86 -15.13
C PRO A 329 25.71 -16.30 -15.15
N SER A 330 25.16 -16.73 -16.29
CA SER A 330 24.84 -18.14 -16.51
C SER A 330 26.10 -18.94 -16.21
N GLU A 331 25.98 -20.06 -15.49
CA GLU A 331 27.10 -20.96 -15.16
C GLU A 331 27.69 -21.69 -16.38
N ASP A 332 27.48 -21.14 -17.58
CA ASP A 332 27.97 -21.64 -18.87
C ASP A 332 28.95 -20.62 -19.48
N GLU A 333 30.10 -20.39 -18.84
CA GLU A 333 31.35 -19.95 -19.49
C GLU A 333 32.58 -20.62 -18.87
#